data_AF-A0A411PE23-F1
#
_entry.id   AF-A0A411PE23-F1
#
_cell.length_a   1.000
_cell.length_b   1.000
_cell.length_c   1.000
_cell.angle_alpha   90.00
_cell.angle_beta   90.00
_cell.angle_gamma   90.00
#
_symmetry.space_group_name_H-M   'P 1'
#
loop_
_entity.id
_entity.type
_entity.pdbx_description
1 polymer ?
#
loop_
_entity_poly.entity_id
_entity_poly.type
_entity_poly.pdbx_seq_one_letter_code
_entity_poly.pdbx_strand_id
1 'polypeptide(L)'
;MEKFRAFASEYGEFINYEHDRGARDIGMHLTRKLSSGKEQLTSALVWFQMKGKMAKTISLEDYEKSEEVKISLSVNHLRYWFLQPMPTYLVLFIESAGEFLILNISEYVKNTWGREILTLNQETATINVPTNSKLDSQAFRLILQENDIKEWKKALGDENEHVDVCYRDYDLIWHLATAESRAVCHKLEFWDWQSKTRSQLYIYEESETEKVVLREHWQYMMSIDQLEDAYPYIEFFVVQDAQDWWDDEDDNEVPDVVLSNGDVMSGVNAAYEYFAYECGIRLNDIGLQMFEWIEFMSEIGLIEIKPGKSEFVSFAPWHSRSV
;
A
#
# COMPACT_ATOMS: atom_id res chain seq x y z
N MET A 1 -28.53 -1.81 3.82
CA MET A 1 -28.26 -2.22 2.43
C MET A 1 -28.19 -1.01 1.49
N GLU A 2 -29.27 -0.25 1.27
CA GLU A 2 -29.25 0.92 0.35
C GLU A 2 -28.13 1.92 0.63
N LYS A 3 -27.91 2.28 1.90
CA LYS A 3 -26.80 3.16 2.31
C LYS A 3 -25.43 2.67 1.84
N PHE A 4 -25.17 1.37 1.96
CA PHE A 4 -23.92 0.77 1.50
C PHE A 4 -23.84 0.79 -0.03
N ARG A 5 -24.92 0.47 -0.75
CA ARG A 5 -24.92 0.52 -2.22
C ARG A 5 -24.63 1.92 -2.75
N ALA A 6 -25.26 2.94 -2.17
CA ALA A 6 -25.04 4.33 -2.56
C ALA A 6 -23.60 4.80 -2.32
N PHE A 7 -22.98 4.31 -1.24
CA PHE A 7 -21.60 4.62 -0.90
C PHE A 7 -20.59 3.83 -1.76
N ALA A 8 -20.83 2.53 -1.97
CA ALA A 8 -19.87 1.63 -2.62
C ALA A 8 -19.97 1.61 -4.16
N SER A 9 -21.03 2.19 -4.75
CA SER A 9 -21.25 2.19 -6.21
C SER A 9 -20.15 2.89 -7.01
N GLU A 10 -19.38 3.79 -6.39
CA GLU A 10 -18.27 4.48 -7.06
C GLU A 10 -17.01 3.61 -7.22
N TYR A 11 -16.99 2.42 -6.59
CA TYR A 11 -15.81 1.55 -6.51
C TYR A 11 -15.98 0.22 -7.24
N GLY A 12 -17.18 -0.09 -7.75
CA GLY A 12 -17.41 -1.37 -8.41
C GLY A 12 -18.86 -1.66 -8.79
N GLU A 13 -19.02 -2.80 -9.46
CA GLU A 13 -20.29 -3.32 -9.92
C GLU A 13 -20.84 -4.39 -8.97
N PHE A 14 -22.11 -4.28 -8.60
CA PHE A 14 -22.72 -5.20 -7.63
C PHE A 14 -23.18 -6.50 -8.26
N ILE A 15 -22.87 -7.61 -7.58
CA ILE A 15 -23.30 -8.96 -7.93
C ILE A 15 -24.20 -9.49 -6.81
N ASN A 16 -25.30 -10.14 -7.17
CA ASN A 16 -26.23 -10.73 -6.20
C ASN A 16 -26.42 -12.21 -6.50
N TYR A 17 -26.55 -13.02 -5.46
CA TYR A 17 -27.12 -14.34 -5.63
C TYR A 17 -28.63 -14.23 -5.85
N GLU A 18 -29.16 -15.04 -6.75
CA GLU A 18 -30.60 -15.27 -6.87
C GLU A 18 -31.15 -15.94 -5.61
N HIS A 19 -30.35 -16.84 -5.02
CA HIS A 19 -30.64 -17.52 -3.76
C HIS A 19 -29.38 -17.54 -2.87
N ASP A 20 -29.33 -16.68 -1.86
CA ASP A 20 -28.19 -16.67 -0.93
C ASP A 20 -28.28 -17.86 0.04
N ARG A 21 -27.36 -18.80 -0.12
CA ARG A 21 -27.12 -19.91 0.81
C ARG A 21 -25.78 -19.81 1.53
N GLY A 22 -24.96 -18.84 1.15
CA GLY A 22 -23.60 -18.66 1.67
C GLY A 22 -23.51 -17.68 2.82
N ALA A 23 -24.64 -17.06 3.20
CA ALA A 23 -24.66 -15.89 4.07
C ALA A 23 -23.65 -14.87 3.55
N ARG A 24 -23.91 -14.40 2.34
CA ARG A 24 -23.11 -13.39 1.63
C ARG A 24 -24.11 -12.45 1.00
N ASP A 25 -24.33 -11.35 1.71
CA ASP A 25 -25.41 -10.42 1.36
C ASP A 25 -25.22 -9.80 -0.04
N ILE A 26 -23.99 -9.49 -0.44
CA ILE A 26 -23.69 -8.88 -1.73
C ILE A 26 -22.26 -9.19 -2.19
N GLY A 27 -22.08 -9.39 -3.49
CA GLY A 27 -20.78 -9.40 -4.15
C GLY A 27 -20.50 -8.06 -4.81
N MET A 28 -19.24 -7.72 -4.99
CA MET A 28 -18.84 -6.55 -5.76
C MET A 28 -17.59 -6.84 -6.57
N HIS A 29 -17.64 -6.46 -7.83
CA HIS A 29 -16.50 -6.49 -8.72
C HIS A 29 -15.88 -5.11 -8.75
N LEU A 30 -14.68 -4.94 -8.19
CA LEU A 30 -14.06 -3.63 -8.09
C LEU A 30 -13.65 -3.11 -9.48
N THR A 31 -13.78 -1.80 -9.66
CA THR A 31 -13.36 -1.11 -10.88
C THR A 31 -12.15 -0.23 -10.64
N ARG A 32 -11.37 -0.01 -11.70
CA ARG A 32 -10.29 0.97 -11.74
C ARG A 32 -10.60 2.02 -12.80
N LYS A 33 -10.24 3.27 -12.53
CA LYS A 33 -10.32 4.37 -13.51
C LYS A 33 -9.05 4.41 -14.37
N LEU A 34 -9.24 4.32 -15.68
CA LEU A 34 -8.18 4.45 -16.67
C LEU A 34 -7.85 5.92 -16.95
N SER A 35 -6.69 6.19 -17.55
CA SER A 35 -6.30 7.54 -18.00
C SER A 35 -7.33 8.15 -18.96
N SER A 36 -7.99 7.30 -19.75
CA SER A 36 -9.09 7.69 -20.67
C SER A 36 -10.37 8.17 -19.96
N GLY A 37 -10.43 8.07 -18.63
CA GLY A 37 -11.62 8.37 -17.84
C GLY A 37 -12.68 7.25 -17.84
N LYS A 38 -12.44 6.15 -18.57
CA LYS A 38 -13.29 4.95 -18.54
C LYS A 38 -13.02 4.13 -17.30
N GLU A 39 -14.03 3.38 -16.87
CA GLU A 39 -13.90 2.38 -15.80
C GLU A 39 -13.64 1.00 -16.41
N GLN A 40 -12.69 0.28 -15.82
CA GLN A 40 -12.34 -1.08 -16.17
C GLN A 40 -12.67 -1.98 -14.98
N LEU A 41 -13.33 -3.11 -15.23
CA LEU A 41 -13.48 -4.16 -14.24
C LEU A 41 -12.11 -4.82 -14.00
N THR A 42 -11.72 -4.94 -12.73
CA THR A 42 -10.45 -5.56 -12.32
C THR A 42 -10.61 -7.09 -12.23
N SER A 43 -9.69 -7.83 -11.61
CA SER A 43 -9.95 -9.23 -11.23
C SER A 43 -10.55 -9.36 -9.82
N ALA A 44 -10.60 -8.25 -9.06
CA ALA A 44 -10.99 -8.20 -7.66
C ALA A 44 -12.51 -8.30 -7.47
N LEU A 45 -13.01 -9.53 -7.46
CA LEU A 45 -14.36 -9.83 -7.01
C LEU A 45 -14.36 -10.23 -5.52
N VAL A 46 -15.06 -9.44 -4.71
CA VAL A 46 -15.11 -9.62 -3.26
C VAL A 46 -16.55 -9.78 -2.78
N TRP A 47 -16.73 -10.49 -1.67
CA TRP A 47 -18.04 -10.67 -1.04
C TRP A 47 -18.13 -9.90 0.26
N PHE A 48 -19.28 -9.30 0.52
CA PHE A 48 -19.56 -8.61 1.78
C PHE A 48 -20.67 -9.32 2.54
N GLN A 49 -20.39 -9.62 3.81
CA GLN A 49 -21.41 -9.94 4.81
C GLN A 49 -21.65 -8.67 5.63
N MET A 50 -22.87 -8.16 5.59
CA MET A 50 -23.27 -6.98 6.34
C MET A 50 -23.90 -7.35 7.68
N LYS A 51 -23.60 -6.53 8.68
CA LYS A 51 -24.21 -6.56 10.02
C LYS A 51 -24.44 -5.12 10.48
N GLY A 52 -25.30 -4.95 11.48
CA GLY A 52 -25.60 -3.63 12.06
C GLY A 52 -25.63 -3.68 13.57
N LYS A 53 -25.10 -2.64 14.21
CA LYS A 53 -25.33 -2.34 15.62
C LYS A 53 -26.23 -1.11 15.70
N MET A 54 -27.41 -1.32 16.27
CA MET A 54 -28.40 -0.26 16.42
C MET A 54 -27.93 0.74 17.49
N ALA A 55 -28.37 2.00 17.40
CA ALA A 55 -28.02 3.04 18.36
C ALA A 55 -28.49 2.72 19.80
N LYS A 56 -29.47 1.81 19.94
CA LYS A 56 -29.92 1.29 21.25
C LYS A 56 -28.98 0.23 21.85
N THR A 57 -28.11 -0.36 21.04
CA THR A 57 -27.19 -1.44 21.46
C THR A 57 -25.82 -0.89 21.85
N ILE A 58 -25.36 0.16 21.16
CA ILE A 58 -24.12 0.86 21.48
C ILE A 58 -24.39 2.35 21.35
N SER A 59 -24.15 3.11 22.42
CA SER A 59 -24.26 4.56 22.38
C SER A 59 -23.09 5.17 21.59
N LEU A 60 -23.20 6.42 21.17
CA LEU A 60 -22.08 7.11 20.50
C LEU A 60 -20.87 7.24 21.43
N GLU A 61 -21.11 7.59 22.69
CA GLU A 61 -20.06 7.75 23.70
C GLU A 61 -19.33 6.43 23.99
N ASP A 62 -20.06 5.31 24.07
CA ASP A 62 -19.44 4.00 24.27
C ASP A 62 -18.65 3.55 23.04
N TYR A 63 -19.12 3.88 21.84
CA TYR A 63 -18.42 3.58 20.59
C TYR A 63 -17.10 4.36 20.49
N GLU A 64 -17.12 5.67 20.77
CA GLU A 64 -15.93 6.52 20.71
C GLU A 64 -14.84 6.11 21.72
N LYS A 65 -15.23 5.48 22.83
CA LYS A 65 -14.29 4.95 23.84
C LYS A 65 -13.81 3.53 23.56
N SER A 66 -14.43 2.83 22.60
CA SER A 66 -14.11 1.43 22.32
C SER A 66 -13.05 1.29 21.23
N GLU A 67 -12.08 0.43 21.45
CA GLU A 67 -11.09 0.05 20.41
C GLU A 67 -11.67 -0.96 19.43
N GLU A 68 -12.66 -1.75 19.86
CA GLU A 68 -13.25 -2.83 19.06
C GLU A 68 -14.76 -2.95 19.27
N VAL A 69 -15.47 -3.43 18.26
CA VAL A 69 -16.89 -3.80 18.35
C VAL A 69 -17.03 -5.32 18.21
N LYS A 70 -17.65 -5.93 19.22
CA LYS A 70 -17.85 -7.37 19.29
C LYS A 70 -19.12 -7.82 18.58
N ILE A 71 -18.99 -8.84 17.74
CA ILE A 71 -20.12 -9.47 17.05
C ILE A 71 -20.02 -10.99 17.10
N SER A 72 -21.16 -11.64 17.38
CA SER A 72 -21.24 -13.10 17.36
C SER A 72 -21.62 -13.58 15.96
N LEU A 73 -20.81 -14.47 15.38
CA LEU A 73 -21.05 -15.08 14.07
C LEU A 73 -21.07 -16.61 14.19
N SER A 74 -21.83 -17.26 13.32
CA SER A 74 -21.88 -18.72 13.26
C SER A 74 -20.53 -19.28 12.81
N VAL A 75 -20.01 -20.28 13.54
CA VAL A 75 -18.78 -21.00 13.16
C VAL A 75 -18.92 -21.69 11.81
N ASN A 76 -20.11 -22.17 11.45
CA ASN A 76 -20.34 -22.78 10.14
C ASN A 76 -20.20 -21.78 8.99
N HIS A 77 -20.62 -20.53 9.17
CA HIS A 77 -20.38 -19.48 8.19
C HIS A 77 -18.90 -19.11 8.11
N LEU A 78 -18.22 -18.96 9.26
CA LEU A 78 -16.78 -18.68 9.29
C LEU A 78 -15.96 -19.75 8.57
N ARG A 79 -16.28 -21.04 8.78
CA ARG A 79 -15.69 -22.17 8.04
C ARG A 79 -15.92 -22.04 6.54
N TYR A 80 -17.16 -21.77 6.16
CA TYR A 80 -17.52 -21.63 4.76
C TYR A 80 -16.68 -20.52 4.13
N TRP A 81 -16.71 -19.30 4.68
CA TRP A 81 -15.99 -18.13 4.14
C TRP A 81 -14.46 -18.30 4.14
N PHE A 82 -13.89 -18.97 5.14
CA PHE A 82 -12.45 -19.26 5.20
C PHE A 82 -11.97 -20.15 4.04
N LEU A 83 -12.82 -21.07 3.56
CA LEU A 83 -12.48 -21.99 2.47
C LEU A 83 -12.74 -21.42 1.07
N GLN A 84 -13.30 -20.21 0.96
CA GLN A 84 -13.66 -19.66 -0.34
C GLN A 84 -12.45 -19.03 -1.03
N PRO A 85 -12.34 -19.18 -2.37
CA PRO A 85 -11.27 -18.57 -3.13
C PRO A 85 -11.36 -17.04 -3.13
N MET A 86 -12.59 -16.50 -3.14
CA MET A 86 -12.84 -15.06 -3.10
C MET A 86 -13.00 -14.61 -1.64
N PRO A 87 -12.31 -13.54 -1.22
CA PRO A 87 -12.35 -13.07 0.16
C PRO A 87 -13.75 -12.61 0.55
N THR A 88 -14.08 -12.78 1.82
CA THR A 88 -15.30 -12.23 2.42
C THR A 88 -14.93 -11.16 3.41
N TYR A 89 -15.54 -9.99 3.27
CA TYR A 89 -15.38 -8.87 4.17
C TYR A 89 -16.64 -8.74 5.03
N LEU A 90 -16.46 -8.63 6.34
CA LEU A 90 -17.51 -8.29 7.27
C LEU A 90 -17.65 -6.77 7.32
N VAL A 91 -18.79 -6.25 6.89
CA VAL A 91 -19.11 -4.82 6.97
C VAL A 91 -20.08 -4.59 8.12
N LEU A 92 -19.64 -3.82 9.11
CA LEU A 92 -20.43 -3.53 10.30
C LEU A 92 -20.89 -2.08 10.29
N PHE A 93 -22.19 -1.85 10.16
CA PHE A 93 -22.77 -0.50 10.26
C PHE A 93 -23.03 -0.13 11.72
N ILE A 94 -22.43 0.96 12.20
CA ILE A 94 -22.63 1.52 13.53
C ILE A 94 -23.63 2.68 13.43
N GLU A 95 -24.89 2.41 13.79
CA GLU A 95 -25.97 3.38 13.57
C GLU A 95 -25.79 4.67 14.38
N SER A 96 -25.23 4.59 15.60
CA SER A 96 -24.99 5.75 16.46
C SER A 96 -23.97 6.74 15.89
N ALA A 97 -22.99 6.25 15.12
CA ALA A 97 -21.96 7.06 14.46
C ALA A 97 -22.26 7.33 12.98
N GLY A 98 -23.15 6.55 12.36
CA GLY A 98 -23.42 6.62 10.92
C GLY A 98 -22.28 6.10 10.06
N GLU A 99 -21.40 5.27 10.62
CA GLU A 99 -20.18 4.78 9.96
C GLU A 99 -20.27 3.29 9.62
N PHE A 100 -19.50 2.89 8.60
CA PHE A 100 -19.24 1.49 8.29
C PHE A 100 -17.83 1.13 8.78
N LEU A 101 -17.71 -0.01 9.44
CA LEU A 101 -16.43 -0.68 9.69
C LEU A 101 -16.27 -1.86 8.75
N ILE A 102 -15.03 -2.25 8.46
CA ILE A 102 -14.71 -3.39 7.60
C ILE A 102 -13.66 -4.31 8.24
N LEU A 103 -13.76 -5.60 7.94
CA LEU A 103 -12.78 -6.61 8.34
C LEU A 103 -12.75 -7.75 7.31
N ASN A 104 -11.59 -8.08 6.77
CA ASN A 104 -11.37 -9.31 6.00
C ASN A 104 -11.58 -10.53 6.92
N ILE A 105 -12.76 -11.14 6.84
CA ILE A 105 -13.13 -12.23 7.76
C ILE A 105 -12.32 -13.49 7.47
N SER A 106 -11.96 -13.71 6.21
CA SER A 106 -11.18 -14.87 5.79
C SER A 106 -9.77 -14.80 6.38
N GLU A 107 -9.15 -13.62 6.36
CA GLU A 107 -7.84 -13.38 6.97
C GLU A 107 -7.92 -13.39 8.51
N TYR A 108 -8.94 -12.75 9.10
CA TYR A 108 -9.16 -12.81 10.55
C TYR A 108 -9.25 -14.25 11.05
N VAL A 109 -10.01 -15.11 10.35
CA VAL A 109 -10.14 -16.52 10.70
C VAL A 109 -8.80 -17.25 10.54
N LYS A 110 -8.07 -16.99 9.44
CA LYS A 110 -6.74 -17.55 9.19
C LYS A 110 -5.77 -17.24 10.34
N ASN A 111 -5.75 -16.00 10.81
CA ASN A 111 -4.82 -15.54 11.85
C ASN A 111 -5.25 -15.95 13.26
N THR A 112 -6.56 -16.06 13.51
CA THR A 112 -7.09 -16.40 14.84
C THR A 112 -7.13 -17.90 15.11
N TRP A 113 -7.58 -18.69 14.14
CA TRP A 113 -7.78 -20.14 14.30
C TRP A 113 -7.04 -20.97 13.24
N GLY A 114 -6.71 -20.38 12.09
CA GLY A 114 -6.14 -21.12 10.97
C GLY A 114 -7.01 -22.32 10.58
N ARG A 115 -6.41 -23.50 10.47
CA ARG A 115 -7.14 -24.74 10.14
C ARG A 115 -8.03 -25.26 11.27
N GLU A 116 -7.81 -24.83 12.52
CA GLU A 116 -8.57 -25.32 13.68
C GLU A 116 -10.04 -24.89 13.65
N ILE A 117 -10.38 -23.84 12.88
CA ILE A 117 -11.77 -23.41 12.64
C ILE A 117 -12.63 -24.57 12.12
N LEU A 118 -12.04 -25.48 11.34
CA LEU A 118 -12.72 -26.62 10.73
C LEU A 118 -13.19 -27.66 11.75
N THR A 119 -12.63 -27.64 12.97
CA THR A 119 -12.91 -28.61 14.03
C THR A 119 -13.58 -28.01 15.28
N LEU A 120 -13.81 -26.69 15.33
CA LEU A 120 -14.48 -26.06 16.48
C LEU A 120 -15.91 -26.57 16.71
N ASN A 121 -16.23 -27.03 17.91
CA ASN A 121 -17.55 -27.61 18.23
C ASN A 121 -18.61 -26.59 18.68
N GLN A 122 -18.23 -25.33 18.86
CA GLN A 122 -19.15 -24.27 19.27
C GLN A 122 -20.00 -23.78 18.09
N GLU A 123 -21.23 -23.34 18.37
CA GLU A 123 -22.16 -22.84 17.35
C GLU A 123 -21.74 -21.46 16.82
N THR A 124 -21.26 -20.59 17.72
CA THR A 124 -20.88 -19.22 17.41
C THR A 124 -19.51 -18.86 17.96
N ALA A 125 -18.83 -17.94 17.29
CA ALA A 125 -17.60 -17.31 17.76
C ALA A 125 -17.77 -15.79 17.81
N THR A 126 -17.10 -15.16 18.78
CA THR A 126 -17.03 -13.70 18.87
C THR A 126 -15.93 -13.20 17.96
N ILE A 127 -16.27 -12.28 17.07
CA ILE A 127 -15.35 -11.54 16.20
C ILE A 127 -15.21 -10.14 16.76
N ASN A 128 -13.97 -9.67 16.86
CA ASN A 128 -13.65 -8.31 17.24
C ASN A 128 -13.36 -7.49 15.98
N VAL A 129 -14.15 -6.44 15.75
CA VAL A 129 -13.96 -5.53 14.62
C VAL A 129 -13.33 -4.23 15.13
N PRO A 130 -12.10 -3.88 14.72
CA PRO A 130 -11.44 -2.65 15.18
C PRO A 130 -12.23 -1.39 14.78
N THR A 131 -12.37 -0.42 15.69
CA THR A 131 -13.09 0.84 15.41
C THR A 131 -12.32 1.78 14.49
N ASN A 132 -11.00 1.60 14.37
CA ASN A 132 -10.16 2.31 13.41
C ASN A 132 -10.25 1.75 11.98
N SER A 133 -10.85 0.56 11.78
CA SER A 133 -11.03 -0.04 10.45
C SER A 133 -12.32 0.45 9.80
N LYS A 134 -12.36 1.73 9.45
CA LYS A 134 -13.52 2.30 8.74
C LYS A 134 -13.60 1.76 7.31
N LEU A 135 -14.78 1.74 6.72
CA LEU A 135 -14.94 1.50 5.29
C LEU A 135 -15.03 2.86 4.59
N ASP A 136 -13.93 3.27 3.97
CA ASP A 136 -13.81 4.53 3.22
C ASP A 136 -13.15 4.29 1.85
N SER A 137 -12.83 5.36 1.14
CA SER A 137 -12.16 5.28 -0.17
C SER A 137 -10.79 4.61 -0.10
N GLN A 138 -10.07 4.78 1.01
CA GLN A 138 -8.78 4.12 1.23
C GLN A 138 -8.97 2.62 1.40
N ALA A 139 -10.01 2.20 2.13
CA ALA A 139 -10.29 0.79 2.34
C ALA A 139 -10.51 0.04 1.02
N PHE A 140 -11.29 0.61 0.08
CA PHE A 140 -11.46 0.00 -1.24
C PHE A 140 -10.16 -0.04 -2.06
N ARG A 141 -9.30 0.97 -1.95
CA ARG A 141 -7.97 0.94 -2.59
C ARG A 141 -7.11 -0.20 -2.05
N LEU A 142 -7.11 -0.41 -0.74
CA LEU A 142 -6.36 -1.50 -0.10
C LEU A 142 -6.87 -2.88 -0.52
N ILE A 143 -8.20 -3.07 -0.58
CA ILE A 143 -8.81 -4.31 -1.07
C ILE A 143 -8.42 -4.57 -2.52
N LEU A 144 -8.48 -3.53 -3.36
CA LEU A 144 -8.09 -3.64 -4.76
C LEU A 144 -6.60 -4.00 -4.90
N GLN A 145 -5.72 -3.28 -4.19
CA GLN A 145 -4.28 -3.54 -4.16
C GLN A 145 -3.96 -4.98 -3.74
N GLU A 146 -4.59 -5.51 -2.69
CA GLU A 146 -4.35 -6.88 -2.23
C GLU A 146 -4.73 -7.92 -3.30
N ASN A 147 -5.79 -7.66 -4.07
CA ASN A 147 -6.20 -8.53 -5.17
C ASN A 147 -5.27 -8.38 -6.39
N ASP A 148 -4.88 -7.16 -6.73
CA ASP A 148 -3.95 -6.90 -7.84
C ASP A 148 -2.61 -7.59 -7.60
N ILE A 149 -2.05 -7.50 -6.38
CA ILE A 149 -0.81 -8.20 -6.01
C ILE A 149 -0.94 -9.71 -6.22
N LYS A 150 -2.08 -10.32 -5.85
CA LYS A 150 -2.33 -11.76 -6.08
C LYS A 150 -2.40 -12.10 -7.56
N GLU A 151 -3.01 -11.24 -8.36
CA GLU A 151 -3.06 -11.40 -9.81
C GLU A 151 -1.66 -11.27 -10.44
N TRP A 152 -0.86 -10.31 -9.98
CA TRP A 152 0.51 -10.11 -10.45
C TRP A 152 1.40 -11.30 -10.10
N LYS A 153 1.31 -11.82 -8.86
CA LYS A 153 2.02 -13.05 -8.45
C LYS A 153 1.64 -14.21 -9.35
N LYS A 154 0.36 -14.36 -9.68
CA LYS A 154 -0.10 -15.39 -10.61
C LYS A 154 0.43 -15.19 -12.04
N ALA A 155 0.48 -13.95 -12.53
CA ALA A 155 0.93 -13.62 -13.88
C ALA A 155 2.45 -13.83 -14.04
N LEU A 156 3.22 -13.46 -13.03
CA LEU A 156 4.69 -13.52 -13.01
C LEU A 156 5.23 -14.87 -12.49
N GLY A 157 4.40 -15.65 -11.80
CA GLY A 157 4.77 -16.86 -11.06
C GLY A 157 4.92 -16.60 -9.56
N ASP A 158 4.37 -17.49 -8.73
CA ASP A 158 4.22 -17.34 -7.26
C ASP A 158 5.56 -17.27 -6.48
N GLU A 159 6.71 -17.44 -7.14
CA GLU A 159 8.04 -17.45 -6.51
C GLU A 159 8.71 -16.07 -6.46
N ASN A 160 8.13 -15.04 -7.08
CA ASN A 160 8.75 -13.72 -7.15
C ASN A 160 8.51 -12.91 -5.86
N GLU A 161 9.51 -12.89 -4.97
CA GLU A 161 9.45 -12.20 -3.67
C GLU A 161 9.31 -10.67 -3.79
N HIS A 162 9.67 -10.11 -4.94
CA HIS A 162 9.65 -8.65 -5.13
C HIS A 162 8.39 -8.09 -5.80
N VAL A 163 7.35 -8.91 -6.05
CA VAL A 163 6.11 -8.43 -6.70
C VAL A 163 5.46 -7.30 -5.89
N ASP A 164 5.49 -7.37 -4.57
CA ASP A 164 4.92 -6.34 -3.70
C ASP A 164 5.66 -4.99 -3.87
N VAL A 165 7.00 -5.03 -3.98
CA VAL A 165 7.84 -3.85 -4.23
C VAL A 165 7.62 -3.32 -5.64
N CYS A 166 7.57 -4.21 -6.64
CA CYS A 166 7.27 -3.84 -8.02
C CYS A 166 5.88 -3.18 -8.14
N TYR A 167 4.86 -3.70 -7.46
CA TYR A 167 3.53 -3.09 -7.43
C TYR A 167 3.55 -1.70 -6.80
N ARG A 168 4.32 -1.50 -5.72
CA ARG A 168 4.47 -0.20 -5.07
C ARG A 168 5.13 0.83 -6.01
N ASP A 169 6.12 0.38 -6.78
CA ASP A 169 7.10 1.27 -7.41
C ASP A 169 7.17 1.20 -8.94
N TYR A 170 6.23 0.53 -9.61
CA TYR A 170 6.31 0.31 -11.06
C TYR A 170 6.50 1.60 -11.86
N ASP A 171 5.88 2.71 -11.45
CA ASP A 171 6.03 4.01 -12.10
C ASP A 171 7.48 4.53 -11.97
N LEU A 172 8.04 4.48 -10.76
CA LEU A 172 9.42 4.88 -10.51
C LEU A 172 10.41 3.97 -11.26
N ILE A 173 10.21 2.66 -11.24
CA ILE A 173 11.03 1.70 -11.97
C ILE A 173 11.01 2.02 -13.46
N TRP A 174 9.84 2.29 -14.04
CA TRP A 174 9.71 2.69 -15.44
C TRP A 174 10.46 3.98 -15.76
N HIS A 175 10.39 4.99 -14.89
CA HIS A 175 11.13 6.24 -15.05
C HIS A 175 12.65 5.99 -15.08
N LEU A 176 13.17 5.21 -14.15
CA LEU A 176 14.60 4.89 -14.07
C LEU A 176 15.06 4.05 -15.29
N ALA A 177 14.27 3.06 -15.71
CA ALA A 177 14.59 2.20 -16.85
C ALA A 177 14.64 2.96 -18.19
N THR A 178 13.77 3.94 -18.36
CA THR A 178 13.63 4.69 -19.62
C THR A 178 14.49 5.95 -19.67
N ALA A 179 15.34 6.19 -18.66
CA ALA A 179 16.14 7.41 -18.50
C ALA A 179 16.97 7.75 -19.75
N GLU A 180 17.70 6.78 -20.29
CA GLU A 180 18.55 6.96 -21.47
C GLU A 180 17.74 7.40 -22.70
N SER A 181 16.60 6.74 -22.95
CA SER A 181 15.72 7.07 -24.08
C SER A 181 15.12 8.47 -23.99
N ARG A 182 15.01 9.02 -22.77
CA ARG A 182 14.47 10.34 -22.48
C ARG A 182 15.55 11.39 -22.25
N ALA A 183 16.83 11.01 -22.32
CA ALA A 183 17.99 11.85 -22.05
C ALA A 183 17.91 12.60 -20.70
N VAL A 184 17.52 11.87 -19.65
CA VAL A 184 17.42 12.38 -18.28
C VAL A 184 18.33 11.58 -17.35
N CYS A 185 18.71 12.18 -16.22
CA CYS A 185 19.34 11.48 -15.10
C CYS A 185 18.46 11.55 -13.85
N HIS A 186 18.76 10.69 -12.88
CA HIS A 186 18.00 10.61 -11.66
C HIS A 186 18.90 10.79 -10.44
N LYS A 187 18.39 11.56 -9.50
CA LYS A 187 19.07 11.86 -8.23
C LYS A 187 18.13 11.62 -7.07
N LEU A 188 18.72 11.37 -5.92
CA LEU A 188 18.02 11.25 -4.66
C LEU A 188 18.58 12.25 -3.66
N GLU A 189 17.69 12.96 -2.98
CA GLU A 189 18.00 13.76 -1.80
C GLU A 189 17.35 13.10 -0.58
N PHE A 190 18.13 12.84 0.46
CA PHE A 190 17.68 12.25 1.71
C PHE A 190 17.94 13.20 2.87
N TRP A 191 16.90 13.51 3.65
CA TRP A 191 16.96 14.39 4.81
C TRP A 191 16.60 13.60 6.07
N ASP A 192 17.58 13.40 6.94
CA ASP A 192 17.41 12.81 8.27
C ASP A 192 17.23 13.93 9.31
N TRP A 193 15.98 14.18 9.70
CA TRP A 193 15.68 15.29 10.60
C TRP A 193 16.09 14.97 12.04
N GLN A 194 17.03 15.73 12.58
CA GLN A 194 17.50 15.55 13.96
C GLN A 194 16.47 16.03 14.99
N SER A 195 15.70 17.05 14.62
CA SER A 195 14.65 17.64 15.47
C SER A 195 13.28 17.02 15.30
N LYS A 196 13.08 16.12 14.32
CA LYS A 196 11.78 15.52 14.01
C LYS A 196 11.94 13.99 14.00
N THR A 197 10.92 13.26 14.42
CA THR A 197 10.96 11.78 14.42
C THR A 197 10.71 11.21 13.01
N ARG A 198 11.33 11.77 11.98
CA ARG A 198 11.06 11.44 10.58
C ARG A 198 12.25 11.70 9.69
N SER A 199 12.26 10.97 8.58
CA SER A 199 13.17 11.19 7.48
C SER A 199 12.36 11.47 6.24
N GLN A 200 12.96 12.21 5.32
CA GLN A 200 12.32 12.64 4.09
C GLN A 200 13.22 12.29 2.93
N LEU A 201 12.63 11.81 1.85
CA LEU A 201 13.34 11.40 0.65
C LEU A 201 12.66 11.99 -0.56
N TYR A 202 13.47 12.50 -1.46
CA TYR A 202 13.04 13.01 -2.74
C TYR A 202 13.80 12.29 -3.84
N ILE A 203 13.07 11.79 -4.84
CA ILE A 203 13.68 11.30 -6.08
C ILE A 203 13.31 12.27 -7.19
N TYR A 204 14.35 12.75 -7.86
CA TYR A 204 14.25 13.71 -8.94
C TYR A 204 14.62 13.07 -10.27
N GLU A 205 13.98 13.59 -11.30
CA GLU A 205 14.40 13.46 -12.67
C GLU A 205 14.93 14.81 -13.14
N GLU A 206 16.16 14.81 -13.66
CA GLU A 206 16.85 16.00 -14.12
C GLU A 206 17.16 15.87 -15.62
N SER A 207 16.76 16.88 -16.37
CA SER A 207 17.15 17.13 -17.76
C SER A 207 18.02 18.39 -17.81
N GLU A 208 18.50 18.77 -19.00
CA GLU A 208 19.26 20.02 -19.17
C GLU A 208 18.46 21.28 -18.77
N THR A 209 17.12 21.22 -18.80
CA THR A 209 16.25 22.41 -18.65
C THR A 209 15.29 22.34 -17.46
N GLU A 210 15.07 21.15 -16.90
CA GLU A 210 14.01 20.92 -15.94
C GLU A 210 14.42 19.87 -14.89
N LYS A 211 14.06 20.14 -13.63
CA LYS A 211 14.14 19.22 -12.49
C LYS A 211 12.72 18.94 -12.01
N VAL A 212 12.30 17.68 -12.06
CA VAL A 212 10.95 17.22 -11.69
C VAL A 212 11.05 16.26 -10.51
N VAL A 213 10.19 16.44 -9.50
CA VAL A 213 10.06 15.48 -8.40
C VAL A 213 9.23 14.29 -8.87
N LEU A 214 9.84 13.11 -8.97
CA LEU A 214 9.14 11.86 -9.27
C LEU A 214 8.52 11.24 -8.01
N ARG A 215 9.22 11.35 -6.88
CA ARG A 215 8.76 10.81 -5.60
C ARG A 215 9.14 11.73 -4.46
N GLU A 216 8.18 11.95 -3.58
CA GLU A 216 8.40 12.47 -2.24
C GLU A 216 7.96 11.38 -1.25
N HIS A 217 8.84 11.01 -0.33
CA HIS A 217 8.57 9.99 0.68
C HIS A 217 8.89 10.44 2.09
N TRP A 218 7.97 10.18 3.02
CA TRP A 218 8.15 10.43 4.45
C TRP A 218 8.13 9.12 5.22
N GLN A 219 9.19 8.86 5.98
CA GLN A 219 9.30 7.65 6.80
C GLN A 219 9.58 8.01 8.26
N TYR A 220 8.89 7.34 9.18
CA TYR A 220 9.15 7.51 10.61
C TYR A 220 10.50 6.88 10.96
N MET A 221 11.43 7.70 11.44
CA MET A 221 12.75 7.28 11.96
C MET A 221 13.54 6.32 11.04
N MET A 222 13.49 6.52 9.72
CA MET A 222 14.34 5.74 8.80
C MET A 222 15.73 6.33 8.79
N SER A 223 16.74 5.54 9.11
CA SER A 223 18.12 6.00 9.01
C SER A 223 18.65 5.78 7.58
N ILE A 224 19.69 6.52 7.21
CA ILE A 224 20.24 6.49 5.84
C ILE A 224 20.82 5.12 5.46
N ASP A 225 21.30 4.33 6.43
CA ASP A 225 21.77 2.95 6.24
C ASP A 225 20.64 1.98 5.85
N GLN A 226 19.37 2.35 6.07
CA GLN A 226 18.21 1.55 5.67
C GLN A 226 17.71 1.88 4.25
N LEU A 227 18.39 2.80 3.55
CA LEU A 227 17.96 3.28 2.23
C LEU A 227 17.96 2.15 1.19
N GLU A 228 19.02 1.34 1.15
CA GLU A 228 19.15 0.21 0.22
C GLU A 228 18.12 -0.89 0.50
N ASP A 229 17.77 -1.12 1.77
CA ASP A 229 16.72 -2.06 2.16
C ASP A 229 15.32 -1.58 1.73
N ALA A 230 15.07 -0.26 1.79
CA ALA A 230 13.80 0.32 1.40
C ALA A 230 13.59 0.30 -0.14
N TYR A 231 14.68 0.31 -0.91
CA TYR A 231 14.71 0.36 -2.36
C TYR A 231 15.70 -0.69 -2.94
N PRO A 232 15.41 -2.00 -2.76
CA PRO A 232 16.35 -3.08 -3.10
C PRO A 232 16.62 -3.21 -4.61
N TYR A 233 15.86 -2.50 -5.45
CA TYR A 233 15.96 -2.50 -6.91
C TYR A 233 16.74 -1.30 -7.47
N ILE A 234 17.20 -0.40 -6.59
CA ILE A 234 17.97 0.79 -6.94
C ILE A 234 19.43 0.57 -6.54
N GLU A 235 20.34 0.87 -7.47
CA GLU A 235 21.75 1.11 -7.15
C GLU A 235 21.94 2.61 -6.86
N PHE A 236 22.56 2.90 -5.72
CA PHE A 236 22.94 4.23 -5.30
C PHE A 236 24.43 4.44 -5.57
N PHE A 237 24.82 5.62 -6.05
CA PHE A 237 26.22 5.96 -6.32
C PHE A 237 26.50 7.43 -6.06
N VAL A 238 27.74 7.76 -5.72
CA VAL A 238 28.13 9.15 -5.41
C VAL A 238 28.25 9.98 -6.69
N VAL A 239 27.68 11.18 -6.68
CA VAL A 239 27.82 12.16 -7.76
C VAL A 239 28.95 13.12 -7.40
N GLN A 240 29.94 13.29 -8.29
CA GLN A 240 31.15 14.07 -8.01
C GLN A 240 30.91 15.57 -7.74
N ASP A 241 29.74 16.12 -8.11
CA ASP A 241 29.43 17.54 -8.02
C ASP A 241 28.57 17.93 -6.79
N ALA A 242 28.31 17.01 -5.86
CA ALA A 242 27.43 17.25 -4.71
C ALA A 242 28.02 18.19 -3.63
N GLN A 243 29.27 18.63 -3.80
CA GLN A 243 30.09 19.19 -2.71
C GLN A 243 30.03 20.73 -2.57
N ASP A 244 29.39 21.46 -3.50
CA ASP A 244 29.57 22.93 -3.63
C ASP A 244 28.47 23.81 -2.99
N TRP A 245 27.46 23.26 -2.29
CA TRP A 245 26.29 24.05 -1.86
C TRP A 245 26.35 24.60 -0.42
N TRP A 246 27.23 24.07 0.44
CA TRP A 246 27.29 24.44 1.85
C TRP A 246 28.74 24.67 2.26
N ASP A 247 29.24 25.86 1.93
CA ASP A 247 30.61 26.33 2.18
C ASP A 247 30.82 26.81 3.64
N ASP A 248 30.14 26.17 4.60
CA ASP A 248 30.33 26.46 6.03
C ASP A 248 31.07 25.29 6.69
N GLU A 249 32.35 25.55 6.99
CA GLU A 249 33.30 24.78 7.78
C GLU A 249 32.80 24.50 9.22
N ASP A 250 31.67 23.83 9.40
CA ASP A 250 31.28 23.31 10.71
C ASP A 250 31.65 21.81 10.77
N ASP A 251 32.81 21.55 11.39
CA ASP A 251 33.50 20.28 11.71
C ASP A 251 32.65 19.25 12.51
N ASN A 252 31.34 19.21 12.33
CA ASN A 252 30.47 18.28 13.02
C ASN A 252 30.34 16.98 12.22
N GLU A 253 30.69 15.86 12.86
CA GLU A 253 30.65 14.50 12.30
C GLU A 253 29.24 14.14 11.79
N VAL A 254 28.96 14.44 10.51
CA VAL A 254 27.87 13.79 9.79
C VAL A 254 28.32 12.37 9.49
N PRO A 255 27.51 11.34 9.79
CA PRO A 255 27.94 9.97 9.56
C PRO A 255 28.07 9.70 8.06
N ASP A 256 29.27 9.31 7.64
CA ASP A 256 29.48 8.72 6.32
C ASP A 256 28.72 7.40 6.20
N VAL A 257 28.19 7.14 5.01
CA VAL A 257 27.49 5.90 4.68
C VAL A 257 28.25 5.19 3.58
N VAL A 258 28.60 3.94 3.83
CA VAL A 258 29.20 3.07 2.82
C VAL A 258 28.07 2.35 2.09
N LEU A 259 27.95 2.62 0.79
CA LEU A 259 26.96 2.00 -0.09
C LEU A 259 27.39 0.59 -0.47
N SER A 260 26.44 -0.24 -0.93
CA SER A 260 26.72 -1.62 -1.35
C SER A 260 27.75 -1.74 -2.48
N ASN A 261 27.86 -0.71 -3.32
CA ASN A 261 28.85 -0.63 -4.40
C ASN A 261 30.27 -0.22 -3.92
N GLY A 262 30.43 0.09 -2.63
CA GLY A 262 31.67 0.52 -1.99
C GLY A 262 31.93 2.02 -2.01
N ASP A 263 31.05 2.82 -2.62
CA ASP A 263 31.13 4.27 -2.55
C ASP A 263 30.88 4.76 -1.12
N VAL A 264 31.51 5.88 -0.76
CA VAL A 264 31.31 6.55 0.53
C VAL A 264 30.52 7.82 0.28
N MET A 265 29.29 7.84 0.75
CA MET A 265 28.41 9.00 0.69
C MET A 265 28.54 9.80 1.98
N SER A 266 29.02 11.02 1.86
CA SER A 266 29.10 11.98 2.96
C SER A 266 27.88 12.89 2.96
N GLY A 267 27.29 13.10 4.13
CA GLY A 267 26.19 14.03 4.30
C GLY A 267 26.64 15.43 4.70
N VAL A 268 25.73 16.38 4.62
CA VAL A 268 25.90 17.76 5.08
C VAL A 268 25.01 18.02 6.29
N ASN A 269 25.56 18.68 7.32
CA ASN A 269 24.78 19.13 8.47
C ASN A 269 24.08 20.46 8.13
N ALA A 270 22.77 20.42 7.90
CA ALA A 270 21.98 21.61 7.63
C ALA A 270 21.60 22.31 8.94
N ALA A 271 22.58 23.01 9.54
CA ALA A 271 22.41 23.84 10.75
C ALA A 271 21.75 23.11 11.95
N TYR A 272 22.11 21.85 12.18
CA TYR A 272 21.57 20.96 13.22
C TYR A 272 20.08 20.64 13.10
N GLU A 273 19.43 21.00 11.99
CA GLU A 273 18.02 20.64 11.77
C GLU A 273 17.88 19.24 11.19
N TYR A 274 18.73 18.89 10.22
CA TYR A 274 18.77 17.61 9.54
C TYR A 274 20.15 17.32 8.92
N PHE A 275 20.44 16.04 8.69
CA PHE A 275 21.53 15.62 7.82
C PHE A 275 20.99 15.42 6.41
N ALA A 276 21.64 16.03 5.42
CA ALA A 276 21.27 15.96 4.02
C ALA A 276 22.27 15.11 3.25
N TYR A 277 21.79 14.17 2.45
CA TYR A 277 22.61 13.34 1.57
C TYR A 277 22.09 13.46 0.14
N GLU A 278 22.99 13.53 -0.83
CA GLU A 278 22.68 13.50 -2.26
C GLU A 278 23.43 12.35 -2.93
N CYS A 279 22.74 11.57 -3.75
CA CYS A 279 23.34 10.53 -4.58
C CYS A 279 22.64 10.39 -5.93
N GLY A 280 23.34 9.80 -6.88
CA GLY A 280 22.79 9.36 -8.15
C GLY A 280 22.12 8.01 -7.96
N ILE A 281 21.07 7.77 -8.73
CA ILE A 281 20.34 6.50 -8.69
C ILE A 281 20.15 5.91 -10.07
N ARG A 282 20.18 4.58 -10.15
CA ARG A 282 19.84 3.81 -11.36
C ARG A 282 19.28 2.44 -10.97
N LEU A 283 18.72 1.72 -11.92
CA LEU A 283 18.30 0.33 -11.66
C LEU A 283 19.51 -0.59 -11.53
N ASN A 284 19.47 -1.47 -10.54
CA ASN A 284 20.36 -2.63 -10.47
C ASN A 284 19.76 -3.83 -11.24
N ASP A 285 20.39 -5.00 -11.16
CA ASP A 285 19.91 -6.21 -11.85
C ASP A 285 18.47 -6.61 -11.45
N ILE A 286 18.10 -6.45 -10.17
CA ILE A 286 16.73 -6.70 -9.68
C ILE A 286 15.76 -5.70 -10.31
N GLY A 287 16.14 -4.42 -10.35
CA GLY A 287 15.33 -3.37 -10.96
C GLY A 287 15.13 -3.56 -12.47
N LEU A 288 16.15 -4.03 -13.19
CA LEU A 288 16.02 -4.37 -14.60
C LEU A 288 15.08 -5.55 -14.82
N GLN A 289 15.15 -6.59 -13.98
CA GLN A 289 14.20 -7.71 -14.02
C GLN A 289 12.76 -7.25 -13.75
N MET A 290 12.57 -6.36 -12.76
CA MET A 290 11.25 -5.77 -12.49
C MET A 290 10.73 -4.95 -13.67
N PHE A 291 11.62 -4.25 -14.38
CA PHE A 291 11.23 -3.50 -15.57
C PHE A 291 10.69 -4.43 -16.66
N GLU A 292 11.30 -5.60 -16.89
CA GLU A 292 10.76 -6.62 -17.81
C GLU A 292 9.36 -7.08 -17.38
N TRP A 293 9.11 -7.24 -16.06
CA TRP A 293 7.77 -7.56 -15.55
C TRP A 293 6.78 -6.45 -15.84
N ILE A 294 7.17 -5.18 -15.65
CA ILE A 294 6.32 -4.02 -15.92
C ILE A 294 5.95 -3.96 -17.41
N GLU A 295 6.91 -4.16 -18.31
CA GLU A 295 6.64 -4.24 -19.75
C GLU A 295 5.64 -5.36 -20.05
N PHE A 296 5.90 -6.58 -19.57
CA PHE A 296 4.99 -7.72 -19.75
C PHE A 296 3.58 -7.42 -19.22
N MET A 297 3.47 -6.89 -18.00
CA MET A 297 2.19 -6.56 -17.35
C MET A 297 1.41 -5.47 -18.09
N SER A 298 2.13 -4.52 -18.69
CA SER A 298 1.53 -3.49 -19.54
C SER A 298 1.04 -4.07 -20.86
N GLU A 299 1.81 -4.97 -21.48
CA GLU A 299 1.44 -5.67 -22.72
C GLU A 299 0.16 -6.51 -22.56
N ILE A 300 0.00 -7.21 -21.43
CA ILE A 300 -1.20 -8.00 -21.14
C ILE A 300 -2.36 -7.16 -20.57
N GLY A 301 -2.16 -5.85 -20.40
CA GLY A 301 -3.20 -4.90 -20.00
C GLY A 301 -3.58 -4.93 -18.51
N LEU A 302 -2.72 -5.45 -17.64
CA LEU A 302 -2.92 -5.45 -16.18
C LEU A 302 -2.51 -4.12 -15.53
N ILE A 303 -1.58 -3.39 -16.16
CA ILE A 303 -1.19 -2.05 -15.74
C ILE A 303 -1.26 -1.05 -16.88
N GLU A 304 -1.48 0.20 -16.49
CA GLU A 304 -1.33 1.36 -17.35
C GLU A 304 -0.24 2.24 -16.75
N ILE A 305 0.85 2.41 -17.51
CA ILE A 305 1.95 3.28 -17.10
C ILE A 305 1.48 4.72 -17.27
N LYS A 306 1.46 5.47 -16.16
CA LYS A 306 1.01 6.87 -16.10
C LYS A 306 2.16 7.75 -15.64
N PRO A 307 3.06 8.17 -16.55
CA PRO A 307 4.24 8.94 -16.18
C PRO A 307 3.88 10.14 -15.31
N GLY A 308 4.57 10.30 -14.17
CA GLY A 308 4.40 11.43 -13.25
C GLY A 308 3.14 11.41 -12.39
N LYS A 309 2.38 10.30 -12.35
CA LYS A 309 1.27 10.11 -11.40
C LYS A 309 1.53 8.90 -10.53
N SER A 310 2.27 9.11 -9.45
CA SER A 310 2.40 8.12 -8.39
C SER A 310 1.04 7.84 -7.74
N GLU A 311 0.53 6.61 -7.87
CA GLU A 311 -0.64 6.13 -7.11
C GLU A 311 -0.26 5.74 -5.67
N PHE A 312 1.04 5.73 -5.35
CA PHE A 312 1.57 5.48 -4.02
C PHE A 312 1.30 6.68 -3.10
N VAL A 313 0.60 6.42 -2.01
CA VAL A 313 0.38 7.38 -0.92
C VAL A 313 1.52 7.19 0.10
N SER A 314 2.51 8.08 0.05
CA SER A 314 3.61 8.09 1.01
C SER A 314 3.22 8.81 2.31
N PHE A 315 2.72 8.07 3.30
CA PHE A 315 2.60 8.57 4.67
C PHE A 315 2.76 7.42 5.69
N ALA A 316 3.72 7.52 6.60
CA ALA A 316 3.81 6.70 7.80
C ALA A 316 2.65 7.00 8.80
N PRO A 317 2.14 6.06 9.62
CA PRO A 317 2.26 4.60 9.63
C PRO A 317 0.92 3.94 9.22
N TRP A 318 0.25 4.44 8.18
CA TRP A 318 -1.12 4.00 7.83
C TRP A 318 -1.15 2.76 6.94
N HIS A 319 0.03 2.25 6.54
CA HIS A 319 0.19 0.98 5.81
C HIS A 319 -0.26 -0.24 6.63
N SER A 320 -0.52 -0.10 7.94
CA SER A 320 -0.99 -1.18 8.81
C SER A 320 -2.50 -1.22 9.00
N ARG A 321 -3.29 -0.40 8.26
CA ARG A 321 -4.76 -0.47 8.36
C ARG A 321 -5.24 -1.82 7.81
N SER A 322 -5.53 -2.75 8.70
CA SER A 322 -6.16 -4.02 8.36
C SER A 322 -7.56 -3.74 7.82
N VAL A 323 -7.79 -4.02 6.55
CA VAL A 323 -9.13 -4.01 5.93
C VAL A 323 -9.67 -5.41 5.77
#